data_AF-A2FPG6-F1
#
_entry.id   AF-A2FPG6-F1
#
_cell.length_a   1.000
_cell.length_b   1.000
_cell.length_c   1.000
_cell.angle_alpha   90.00
_cell.angle_beta   90.00
_cell.angle_gamma   90.00
#
_symmetry.space_group_name_H-M   'P 1'
#
loop_
_entity.id
_entity.type
_entity.pdbx_description
1 polymer ?
#
loop_
_entity_poly.entity_id
_entity_poly.type
_entity_poly.pdbx_seq_one_letter_code
_entity_poly.pdbx_strand_id
1 'polypeptide(L)'
;MNFINHLRKKQDIPLITIFTAEWCPHCKRLSPVFQKIADKYKDDQRITFSAIDCANEEDLCSKTDISSYPTFILGIHNITIALPYLNTKDRMNEAIKRIFAFNSYNFSKKPTTFPNYEFTLSQNDKNSRDIVDAVILASEVDFEQISINEKQTQYTIEPKVTANVDKGLTVENTDQFTPFFVKHFIEQNSLKIFDYWTFKSIQTLDKRVAILLTSDPRDYEKYRPFAHKYYNKFVFLNSAGVRHTEIPQKYWNISASDLPAFIIMDSKATYYSALRRINNTKKMAHYEGLLDRDVLVKNYFKIDQREFNKRPISIIKINIILILVAIVAAILIIEIYGRCDNSEPKKHQHKE
;
A
#
# COMPACT_ATOMS: atom_id res chain seq x y z
N MET A 1 6.44 -26.89 -22.75
CA MET A 1 5.11 -26.49 -23.27
C MET A 1 5.15 -24.99 -23.44
N ASN A 2 4.99 -24.46 -24.67
CA ASN A 2 5.17 -23.03 -24.97
C ASN A 2 4.18 -22.17 -24.16
N PHE A 3 4.66 -21.16 -23.43
CA PHE A 3 3.89 -20.23 -22.60
C PHE A 3 2.64 -19.69 -23.32
N ILE A 4 2.79 -19.30 -24.58
CA ILE A 4 1.70 -18.79 -25.42
C ILE A 4 0.63 -19.86 -25.68
N ASN A 5 1.04 -21.12 -25.86
CA ASN A 5 0.09 -22.22 -26.05
C ASN A 5 -0.70 -22.53 -24.76
N HIS A 6 -0.11 -22.30 -23.59
CA HIS A 6 -0.84 -22.45 -22.33
C HIS A 6 -1.92 -21.38 -22.21
N LEU A 7 -1.57 -20.10 -22.44
CA LEU A 7 -2.54 -19.00 -22.44
C LEU A 7 -3.73 -19.29 -23.37
N ARG A 8 -3.46 -19.82 -24.56
CA ARG A 8 -4.51 -20.14 -25.54
C ARG A 8 -5.36 -21.36 -25.19
N LYS A 9 -4.77 -22.43 -24.64
CA LYS A 9 -5.49 -23.71 -24.41
C LYS A 9 -6.22 -23.77 -23.07
N LYS A 10 -5.73 -23.06 -22.06
CA LYS A 10 -6.26 -23.03 -20.70
C LYS A 10 -6.60 -21.59 -20.29
N GLN A 11 -7.22 -20.84 -21.20
CA GLN A 11 -7.45 -19.41 -21.01
C GLN A 11 -8.21 -19.10 -19.71
N ASP A 12 -9.12 -19.95 -19.25
CA ASP A 12 -9.92 -19.68 -18.05
C ASP A 12 -9.26 -20.19 -16.74
N ILE A 13 -8.04 -20.73 -16.81
CA ILE A 13 -7.27 -21.16 -15.63
C ILE A 13 -6.13 -20.16 -15.39
N PRO A 14 -6.07 -19.50 -14.22
CA PRO A 14 -4.96 -18.63 -13.84
C PRO A 14 -3.59 -19.31 -13.97
N LEU A 15 -2.67 -18.68 -14.71
CA LEU A 15 -1.28 -19.08 -14.86
C LEU A 15 -0.38 -18.06 -14.17
N ILE A 16 0.37 -18.46 -13.14
CA ILE A 16 1.45 -17.63 -12.59
C ILE A 16 2.77 -18.05 -13.24
N THR A 17 3.43 -17.12 -13.91
CA THR A 17 4.72 -17.36 -14.57
C THR A 17 5.83 -16.53 -13.94
N ILE A 18 6.97 -17.15 -13.63
CA ILE A 18 8.21 -16.45 -13.28
C ILE A 18 9.14 -16.42 -14.50
N PHE A 19 9.59 -15.23 -14.88
CA PHE A 19 10.65 -15.01 -15.84
C PHE A 19 11.96 -14.80 -15.06
N THR A 20 12.95 -15.64 -15.33
CA THR A 20 14.19 -15.77 -14.55
C THR A 20 15.41 -15.75 -15.47
N ALA A 21 16.60 -15.63 -14.88
CA ALA A 21 17.88 -15.86 -15.54
C ALA A 21 18.87 -16.48 -14.54
N GLU A 22 19.76 -17.37 -14.99
CA GLU A 22 20.70 -18.06 -14.09
C GLU A 22 21.71 -17.12 -13.43
N TRP A 23 22.13 -16.07 -14.11
CA TRP A 23 23.10 -15.09 -13.58
C TRP A 23 22.48 -14.11 -12.57
N CYS A 24 21.14 -14.06 -12.47
CA CYS A 24 20.42 -13.11 -11.63
C CYS A 24 20.42 -13.53 -10.13
N PRO A 25 21.06 -12.76 -9.22
CA PRO A 25 21.15 -13.15 -7.79
C PRO A 25 19.80 -13.11 -7.05
N HIS A 26 18.88 -12.25 -7.49
CA HIS A 26 17.51 -12.21 -6.96
C HIS A 26 16.73 -13.47 -7.35
N CYS A 27 16.96 -13.96 -8.57
CA CYS A 27 16.33 -15.14 -9.13
C CYS A 27 16.81 -16.42 -8.44
N LYS A 28 18.14 -16.57 -8.24
CA LYS A 28 18.70 -17.71 -7.49
C LYS A 28 18.06 -17.92 -6.11
N ARG A 29 17.59 -16.84 -5.47
CA ARG A 29 16.88 -16.90 -4.19
C ARG A 29 15.39 -17.27 -4.33
N LEU A 30 14.72 -16.76 -5.37
CA LEU A 30 13.27 -16.88 -5.54
C LEU A 30 12.84 -18.13 -6.31
N SER A 31 13.60 -18.57 -7.32
CA SER A 31 13.23 -19.71 -8.16
C SER A 31 13.02 -21.00 -7.34
N PRO A 32 13.87 -21.35 -6.35
CA PRO A 32 13.62 -22.53 -5.50
C PRO A 32 12.37 -22.41 -4.63
N VAL A 33 12.02 -21.19 -4.20
CA VAL A 33 10.79 -20.93 -3.42
C VAL A 33 9.57 -21.09 -4.31
N PHE A 34 9.62 -20.53 -5.52
CA PHE A 34 8.55 -20.62 -6.51
C PHE A 34 8.33 -22.07 -6.95
N GLN A 35 9.39 -22.84 -7.20
CA GLN A 35 9.29 -24.25 -7.58
C GLN A 35 8.61 -25.09 -6.49
N LYS A 36 8.98 -24.92 -5.22
CA LYS A 36 8.32 -25.62 -4.10
C LYS A 36 6.83 -25.31 -4.01
N ILE A 37 6.43 -24.08 -4.34
CA ILE A 37 5.02 -23.69 -4.39
C ILE A 37 4.33 -24.36 -5.59
N ALA A 38 4.94 -24.30 -6.78
CA ALA A 38 4.41 -24.95 -7.97
C ALA A 38 4.21 -26.47 -7.75
N ASP A 39 5.19 -27.15 -7.16
CA ASP A 39 5.14 -28.59 -6.86
C ASP A 39 4.00 -28.94 -5.89
N LYS A 40 3.74 -28.06 -4.90
CA LYS A 40 2.65 -28.23 -3.94
C LYS A 40 1.27 -28.21 -4.61
N TYR A 41 1.11 -27.44 -5.69
CA TYR A 41 -0.17 -27.22 -6.37
C TYR A 41 -0.23 -27.88 -7.76
N LYS A 42 0.73 -28.75 -8.11
CA LYS A 42 0.85 -29.36 -9.45
C LYS A 42 -0.39 -30.14 -9.90
N ASP A 43 -1.13 -30.71 -8.95
CA ASP A 43 -2.32 -31.53 -9.19
C ASP A 43 -3.63 -30.72 -9.03
N ASP A 44 -3.54 -29.43 -8.67
CA ASP A 44 -4.69 -28.55 -8.51
C ASP A 44 -5.08 -27.92 -9.86
N GLN A 45 -6.28 -28.20 -10.34
CA GLN A 45 -6.74 -27.74 -11.66
C GLN A 45 -7.15 -26.26 -11.68
N ARG A 46 -7.19 -25.58 -10.54
CA ARG A 46 -7.61 -24.17 -10.44
C ARG A 46 -6.49 -23.18 -10.74
N ILE A 47 -5.25 -23.63 -10.83
CA ILE A 47 -4.08 -22.76 -11.06
C ILE A 47 -3.00 -23.54 -11.80
N THR A 48 -2.20 -22.87 -12.61
CA THR A 48 -0.97 -23.43 -13.17
C THR A 48 0.22 -22.52 -12.89
N PHE A 49 1.42 -23.10 -12.87
CA PHE A 49 2.67 -22.39 -12.70
C PHE A 49 3.60 -22.66 -13.89
N SER A 50 4.39 -21.67 -14.26
CA SER A 50 5.44 -21.79 -15.28
C SER A 50 6.69 -21.03 -14.87
N ALA A 51 7.86 -21.54 -15.26
CA ALA A 51 9.13 -20.85 -15.12
C ALA A 51 9.78 -20.76 -16.51
N ILE A 52 10.21 -19.56 -16.89
CA ILE A 52 10.83 -19.27 -18.18
C ILE A 52 12.22 -18.71 -17.89
N ASP A 53 13.24 -19.41 -18.36
CA ASP A 53 14.61 -18.92 -18.32
C ASP A 53 14.89 -18.08 -19.56
N CYS A 54 14.95 -16.77 -19.38
CA CYS A 54 15.15 -15.82 -20.46
C CYS A 54 16.56 -15.84 -21.03
N ALA A 55 17.53 -16.50 -20.37
CA ALA A 55 18.84 -16.74 -20.98
C ALA A 55 18.76 -17.78 -22.12
N ASN A 56 17.74 -18.65 -22.09
CA ASN A 56 17.52 -19.70 -23.09
C ASN A 56 16.32 -19.40 -24.01
N GLU A 57 15.43 -18.50 -23.62
CA GLU A 57 14.18 -18.15 -24.31
C GLU A 57 14.08 -16.64 -24.60
N GLU A 58 15.17 -16.05 -25.12
CA GLU A 58 15.30 -14.59 -25.35
C GLU A 58 14.14 -14.02 -26.19
N ASP A 59 13.81 -14.66 -27.31
CA ASP A 59 12.72 -14.26 -28.21
C ASP A 59 11.36 -14.18 -27.50
N LEU A 60 11.08 -15.16 -26.64
CA LEU A 60 9.84 -15.20 -25.88
C LEU A 60 9.81 -14.05 -24.88
N CYS A 61 10.89 -13.87 -24.12
CA CYS A 61 10.98 -12.83 -23.11
C CYS A 61 10.91 -11.42 -23.71
N SER A 62 11.55 -11.20 -24.87
CA SER A 62 11.45 -9.95 -25.62
C SER A 62 10.03 -9.68 -26.11
N LYS A 63 9.33 -10.68 -26.65
CA LYS A 63 7.93 -10.53 -27.08
C LYS A 63 6.94 -10.28 -25.93
N THR A 64 7.32 -10.63 -24.71
CA THR A 64 6.54 -10.39 -23.49
C THR A 64 7.00 -9.16 -22.71
N ASP A 65 7.82 -8.29 -23.31
CA ASP A 65 8.33 -7.05 -22.70
C ASP A 65 9.02 -7.23 -21.34
N ILE A 66 9.70 -8.36 -21.14
CA ILE A 66 10.41 -8.63 -19.89
C ILE A 66 11.76 -7.91 -19.91
N SER A 67 11.85 -6.86 -19.08
CA SER A 67 13.04 -5.99 -18.99
C SER A 67 13.85 -6.18 -17.70
N SER A 68 13.38 -6.98 -16.76
CA SER A 68 14.08 -7.23 -15.49
C SER A 68 13.76 -8.62 -14.92
N TYR A 69 14.65 -9.11 -14.05
CA TYR A 69 14.48 -10.43 -13.43
C TYR A 69 14.64 -10.35 -11.89
N PRO A 70 13.85 -11.14 -11.14
CA PRO A 70 12.73 -11.93 -11.62
C PRO A 70 11.50 -11.06 -11.91
N THR A 71 10.74 -11.42 -12.95
CA THR A 71 9.44 -10.82 -13.25
C THR A 71 8.35 -11.88 -13.11
N PHE A 72 7.27 -11.55 -12.41
CA PHE A 72 6.10 -12.43 -12.30
C PHE A 72 4.96 -11.89 -13.15
N ILE A 73 4.26 -12.76 -13.85
CA ILE A 73 3.08 -12.44 -14.66
C ILE A 73 1.93 -13.38 -14.27
N LEU A 74 0.73 -12.83 -14.13
CA LEU A 74 -0.53 -13.55 -14.16
C LEU A 74 -1.02 -13.61 -15.61
N GLY A 75 -1.33 -14.81 -16.09
CA GLY A 75 -2.07 -15.04 -17.33
C GLY A 75 -3.46 -15.58 -17.04
N ILE A 76 -4.50 -14.95 -17.59
CA ILE A 76 -5.89 -15.44 -17.55
C ILE A 76 -6.69 -14.77 -18.68
N HIS A 77 -7.62 -15.49 -19.30
CA HIS A 77 -8.45 -15.05 -20.42
C HIS A 77 -7.66 -14.42 -21.59
N ASN A 78 -6.49 -14.99 -21.91
CA ASN A 78 -5.50 -14.43 -22.86
C ASN A 78 -4.95 -13.02 -22.48
N ILE A 79 -5.24 -12.54 -21.28
CA ILE A 79 -4.71 -11.31 -20.71
C ILE A 79 -3.50 -11.67 -19.85
N THR A 80 -2.45 -10.85 -19.93
CA THR A 80 -1.28 -10.96 -19.07
C THR A 80 -1.07 -9.68 -18.29
N ILE A 81 -0.83 -9.80 -16.97
CA ILE A 81 -0.60 -8.66 -16.08
C ILE A 81 0.59 -8.96 -15.17
N ALA A 82 1.52 -8.01 -15.05
CA ALA A 82 2.66 -8.12 -14.15
C ALA A 82 2.24 -8.11 -12.68
N LEU A 83 2.86 -8.97 -11.87
CA LEU A 83 2.66 -9.10 -10.43
C LEU A 83 3.94 -8.74 -9.64
N PRO A 84 4.34 -7.46 -9.59
CA PRO A 84 5.61 -7.04 -8.98
C PRO A 84 5.70 -7.35 -7.47
N TYR A 85 4.58 -7.60 -6.81
CA TYR A 85 4.51 -7.88 -5.37
C TYR A 85 4.83 -9.35 -5.01
N LEU A 86 4.96 -10.26 -5.97
CA LEU A 86 5.24 -11.69 -5.72
C LEU A 86 6.71 -12.00 -5.35
N ASN A 87 7.39 -11.07 -4.71
CA ASN A 87 8.81 -11.18 -4.37
C ASN A 87 9.11 -11.93 -3.04
N THR A 88 8.10 -12.57 -2.44
CA THR A 88 8.24 -13.38 -1.21
C THR A 88 7.29 -14.58 -1.22
N LYS A 89 7.63 -15.62 -0.44
CA LYS A 89 6.79 -16.81 -0.26
C LYS A 89 5.38 -16.46 0.21
N ASP A 90 5.26 -15.54 1.17
CA ASP A 90 3.96 -15.18 1.75
C ASP A 90 3.08 -14.49 0.73
N ARG A 91 3.64 -13.56 -0.05
CA ARG A 91 2.91 -12.88 -1.13
C ARG A 91 2.42 -13.84 -2.21
N MET A 92 3.22 -14.84 -2.57
CA MET A 92 2.79 -15.91 -3.48
C MET A 92 1.63 -16.73 -2.90
N ASN A 93 1.70 -17.13 -1.63
CA ASN A 93 0.61 -17.86 -0.99
C ASN A 93 -0.67 -17.04 -0.90
N GLU A 94 -0.57 -15.73 -0.59
CA GLU A 94 -1.74 -14.84 -0.58
C GLU A 94 -2.37 -14.70 -1.97
N ALA A 95 -1.57 -14.57 -3.03
CA ALA A 95 -2.11 -14.55 -4.39
C ALA A 95 -2.84 -15.85 -4.76
N ILE A 96 -2.31 -17.01 -4.35
CA ILE A 96 -2.97 -18.31 -4.59
C ILE A 96 -4.29 -18.41 -3.82
N LYS A 97 -4.32 -17.98 -2.55
CA LYS A 97 -5.57 -17.93 -1.77
C LYS A 97 -6.61 -17.04 -2.43
N ARG A 98 -6.20 -15.86 -2.92
CA ARG A 98 -7.07 -14.93 -3.65
C ARG A 98 -7.64 -15.60 -4.90
N ILE A 99 -6.80 -16.26 -5.70
CA ILE A 99 -7.24 -17.01 -6.89
C ILE A 99 -8.29 -18.07 -6.51
N PHE A 100 -8.07 -18.83 -5.45
CA PHE A 100 -9.01 -19.87 -5.02
C PHE A 100 -10.33 -19.32 -4.47
N ALA A 101 -10.30 -18.14 -3.86
CA ALA A 101 -11.50 -17.48 -3.33
C ALA A 101 -12.31 -16.74 -4.41
N PHE A 102 -11.68 -16.36 -5.52
CA PHE A 102 -12.23 -15.45 -6.53
C PHE A 102 -13.61 -15.87 -7.05
N ASN A 103 -13.74 -17.09 -7.57
CA ASN A 103 -15.00 -17.59 -8.14
C ASN A 103 -16.13 -17.79 -7.12
N SER A 104 -15.79 -17.84 -5.82
CA SER A 104 -16.77 -17.98 -4.73
C SER A 104 -17.24 -16.65 -4.15
N TYR A 105 -16.56 -15.55 -4.50
CA TYR A 105 -16.85 -14.25 -3.92
C TYR A 105 -18.03 -13.57 -4.62
N ASN A 106 -18.95 -12.99 -3.84
CA ASN A 106 -20.10 -12.27 -4.37
C ASN A 106 -19.75 -10.79 -4.64
N PHE A 107 -19.32 -10.52 -5.87
CA PHE A 107 -19.01 -9.16 -6.34
C PHE A 107 -20.24 -8.26 -6.56
N SER A 108 -21.47 -8.75 -6.46
CA SER A 108 -22.66 -7.88 -6.57
C SER A 108 -22.93 -7.08 -5.29
N LYS A 109 -22.27 -7.43 -4.17
CA LYS A 109 -22.41 -6.72 -2.89
C LYS A 109 -21.64 -5.40 -2.94
N LYS A 110 -22.34 -4.29 -2.67
CA LYS A 110 -21.71 -2.97 -2.58
C LYS A 110 -20.83 -2.84 -1.33
N PRO A 111 -19.56 -2.42 -1.48
CA PRO A 111 -18.68 -2.11 -0.35
C PRO A 111 -19.22 -0.97 0.52
N THR A 112 -18.96 -1.04 1.83
CA THR A 112 -19.32 0.02 2.78
C THR A 112 -18.12 0.83 3.28
N THR A 113 -16.91 0.41 2.91
CA THR A 113 -15.66 1.07 3.28
C THR A 113 -15.03 1.73 2.06
N PHE A 114 -14.24 2.78 2.29
CA PHE A 114 -13.45 3.43 1.24
C PHE A 114 -11.99 2.91 1.28
N PRO A 115 -11.15 3.21 0.27
CA PRO A 115 -11.64 3.36 -1.08
C PRO A 115 -12.37 2.08 -1.50
N ASN A 116 -13.33 2.19 -2.41
CA ASN A 116 -13.92 1.04 -3.07
C ASN A 116 -14.13 1.31 -4.55
N TYR A 117 -14.26 0.24 -5.33
CA TYR A 117 -14.28 0.27 -6.77
C TYR A 117 -15.54 -0.40 -7.29
N GLU A 118 -16.28 0.29 -8.15
CA GLU A 118 -17.45 -0.24 -8.82
C GLU A 118 -17.17 -0.35 -10.32
N PHE A 119 -17.12 -1.58 -10.82
CA PHE A 119 -17.10 -1.86 -12.25
C PHE A 119 -18.53 -1.87 -12.76
N THR A 120 -18.80 -1.15 -13.86
CA THR A 120 -20.09 -1.20 -14.56
C THR A 120 -19.86 -1.74 -15.96
N LEU A 121 -20.55 -2.83 -16.28
CA LEU A 121 -20.37 -3.58 -17.53
C LEU A 121 -21.75 -3.94 -18.10
N SER A 122 -21.83 -4.25 -19.40
CA SER A 122 -22.98 -4.95 -19.96
C SER A 122 -22.93 -6.45 -19.62
N GLN A 123 -24.08 -7.07 -19.32
CA GLN A 123 -24.14 -8.48 -18.89
C GLN A 123 -23.51 -9.49 -19.88
N ASN A 124 -23.49 -9.17 -21.17
CA ASN A 124 -22.95 -10.06 -22.22
C ASN A 124 -21.58 -9.60 -22.76
N ASP A 125 -20.94 -8.61 -22.14
CA ASP A 125 -19.63 -8.12 -22.56
C ASP A 125 -18.51 -8.98 -21.97
N LYS A 126 -18.24 -10.12 -22.61
CA LYS A 126 -17.21 -11.07 -22.18
C LYS A 126 -15.82 -10.43 -22.12
N ASN A 127 -15.46 -9.58 -23.09
CA ASN A 127 -14.13 -9.00 -23.14
C ASN A 127 -13.88 -8.09 -21.94
N SER A 128 -14.84 -7.22 -21.61
CA SER A 128 -14.72 -6.36 -20.44
C SER A 128 -14.75 -7.16 -19.14
N ARG A 129 -15.55 -8.24 -19.09
CA ARG A 129 -15.56 -9.16 -17.95
C ARG A 129 -14.20 -9.83 -17.73
N ASP A 130 -13.60 -10.36 -18.79
CA ASP A 130 -12.27 -10.99 -18.76
C ASP A 130 -11.20 -10.00 -18.24
N ILE A 131 -11.27 -8.73 -18.65
CA ILE A 131 -10.38 -7.65 -18.16
C ILE A 131 -10.58 -7.41 -16.66
N VAL A 132 -11.83 -7.31 -16.21
CA VAL A 132 -12.14 -7.10 -14.79
C VAL A 132 -11.63 -8.26 -13.95
N ASP A 133 -11.87 -9.49 -14.37
CA ASP A 133 -11.42 -10.69 -13.65
C ASP A 133 -9.88 -10.72 -13.54
N ALA A 134 -9.17 -10.46 -14.64
CA ALA A 134 -7.71 -10.39 -14.65
C ALA A 134 -7.16 -9.28 -13.73
N VAL A 135 -7.74 -8.08 -13.78
CA VAL A 135 -7.30 -6.94 -12.96
C VAL A 135 -7.56 -7.18 -11.48
N ILE A 136 -8.72 -7.72 -11.10
CA ILE A 136 -9.03 -8.01 -9.69
C ILE A 136 -8.01 -9.00 -9.12
N LEU A 137 -7.73 -10.09 -9.84
CA LEU A 137 -6.77 -11.11 -9.43
C LEU A 137 -5.34 -10.57 -9.35
N ALA A 138 -4.96 -9.66 -10.25
CA ALA A 138 -3.64 -9.04 -10.28
C ALA A 138 -3.46 -7.84 -9.34
N SER A 139 -4.54 -7.33 -8.76
CA SER A 139 -4.50 -6.20 -7.83
C SER A 139 -4.21 -6.66 -6.38
N GLU A 140 -3.64 -5.76 -5.58
CA GLU A 140 -3.53 -5.93 -4.12
C GLU A 140 -4.78 -5.45 -3.37
N VAL A 141 -5.89 -5.17 -4.07
CA VAL A 141 -7.13 -4.66 -3.47
C VAL A 141 -7.96 -5.79 -2.88
N ASP A 142 -8.51 -5.60 -1.69
CA ASP A 142 -9.36 -6.59 -1.03
C ASP A 142 -10.69 -6.76 -1.80
N PHE A 143 -11.21 -7.99 -1.89
CA PHE A 143 -12.45 -8.25 -2.63
C PHE A 143 -13.66 -7.50 -2.03
N GLU A 144 -13.62 -7.24 -0.72
CA GLU A 144 -14.57 -6.43 0.04
C GLU A 144 -14.64 -4.97 -0.40
N GLN A 145 -13.62 -4.49 -1.13
CA GLN A 145 -13.58 -3.16 -1.71
C GLN A 145 -14.03 -3.14 -3.17
N ILE A 146 -14.40 -4.27 -3.76
CA ILE A 146 -14.76 -4.37 -5.17
C ILE A 146 -16.22 -4.76 -5.33
N SER A 147 -16.90 -4.09 -6.26
CA SER A 147 -18.21 -4.50 -6.77
C SER A 147 -18.26 -4.50 -8.28
N ILE A 148 -19.05 -5.42 -8.84
CA ILE A 148 -19.31 -5.53 -10.27
C ILE A 148 -20.83 -5.40 -10.47
N ASN A 149 -21.20 -4.40 -11.27
CA ASN A 149 -22.57 -4.08 -11.65
C ASN A 149 -22.76 -4.37 -13.14
N GLU A 150 -23.25 -5.57 -13.43
CA GLU A 150 -23.64 -6.00 -14.77
C GLU A 150 -25.05 -5.53 -15.07
N LYS A 151 -25.19 -4.61 -16.03
CA LYS A 151 -26.48 -4.06 -16.43
C LYS A 151 -27.10 -4.90 -17.54
N GLN A 152 -28.34 -5.30 -17.33
CA GLN A 152 -29.17 -5.95 -18.32
C GLN A 152 -29.95 -4.88 -19.11
N THR A 153 -29.44 -4.51 -20.28
CA THR A 153 -30.02 -3.46 -21.13
C THR A 153 -30.04 -3.88 -22.59
N GLN A 154 -30.97 -3.33 -23.37
CA GLN A 154 -31.03 -3.53 -24.83
C GLN A 154 -29.87 -2.86 -25.58
N TYR A 155 -29.21 -1.88 -24.95
CA TYR A 155 -28.08 -1.16 -25.51
C TYR A 155 -26.78 -1.59 -24.82
N THR A 156 -25.70 -1.68 -25.60
CA THR A 156 -24.34 -1.85 -25.07
C THR A 156 -23.96 -0.63 -24.24
N ILE A 157 -23.46 -0.87 -23.03
CA ILE A 157 -22.95 0.16 -22.14
C ILE A 157 -21.44 0.12 -22.23
N GLU A 158 -20.82 1.28 -22.35
CA GLU A 158 -19.37 1.38 -22.29
C GLU A 158 -18.88 0.93 -20.91
N PRO A 159 -17.93 -0.03 -20.86
CA PRO A 159 -17.41 -0.54 -19.61
C PRO A 159 -16.64 0.55 -18.88
N LYS A 160 -16.86 0.64 -17.56
CA LYS A 160 -16.19 1.66 -16.73
C LYS A 160 -15.89 1.17 -15.33
N VAL A 161 -14.93 1.81 -14.71
CA VAL A 161 -14.60 1.64 -13.29
C VAL A 161 -14.68 3.01 -12.60
N THR A 162 -15.34 3.05 -11.45
CA THR A 162 -15.35 4.21 -10.57
C THR A 162 -14.66 3.87 -9.26
N ALA A 163 -13.93 4.83 -8.69
CA ALA A 163 -13.35 4.75 -7.36
C ALA A 163 -14.12 5.70 -6.43
N ASN A 164 -14.78 5.15 -5.42
CA ASN A 164 -15.30 5.92 -4.30
C ASN A 164 -14.17 6.03 -3.29
N VAL A 165 -13.50 7.19 -3.25
CA VAL A 165 -12.27 7.37 -2.47
C VAL A 165 -12.55 7.92 -1.07
N ASP A 166 -13.70 8.57 -0.90
CA ASP A 166 -14.21 9.10 0.36
C ASP A 166 -15.72 9.34 0.27
N LYS A 167 -16.38 9.61 1.40
CA LYS A 167 -17.81 9.89 1.42
C LYS A 167 -18.14 11.15 0.59
N GLY A 168 -18.85 10.96 -0.53
CA GLY A 168 -19.22 12.05 -1.43
C GLY A 168 -18.14 12.43 -2.45
N LEU A 169 -17.05 11.64 -2.53
CA LEU A 169 -15.99 11.82 -3.51
C LEU A 169 -15.83 10.55 -4.34
N THR A 170 -16.31 10.62 -5.58
CA THR A 170 -16.22 9.55 -6.57
C THR A 170 -15.43 10.05 -7.76
N VAL A 171 -14.50 9.22 -8.24
CA VAL A 171 -13.70 9.47 -9.44
C VAL A 171 -14.02 8.39 -10.45
N GLU A 172 -14.16 8.75 -11.71
CA GLU A 172 -14.37 7.81 -12.82
C GLU A 172 -13.09 7.70 -13.65
N ASN A 173 -12.81 6.49 -14.13
CA ASN A 173 -11.75 6.30 -15.11
C ASN A 173 -12.16 6.91 -16.46
N THR A 174 -11.35 7.83 -16.97
CA THR A 174 -11.55 8.46 -18.28
C THR A 174 -10.66 7.87 -19.38
N ASP A 175 -9.75 6.97 -19.02
CA ASP A 175 -8.86 6.29 -19.98
C ASP A 175 -9.53 5.05 -20.58
N GLN A 176 -8.90 4.48 -21.60
CA GLN A 176 -9.38 3.26 -22.26
C GLN A 176 -9.57 2.10 -21.26
N PHE A 177 -10.62 1.31 -21.45
CA PHE A 177 -10.90 0.14 -20.62
C PHE A 177 -10.01 -1.06 -21.00
N THR A 178 -8.71 -0.95 -20.72
CA THR A 178 -7.71 -1.99 -20.94
C THR A 178 -7.14 -2.50 -19.61
N PRO A 179 -6.55 -3.71 -19.55
CA PRO A 179 -5.95 -4.23 -18.32
C PRO A 179 -4.97 -3.25 -17.65
N PHE A 180 -4.14 -2.57 -18.44
CA PHE A 180 -3.16 -1.60 -17.93
C PHE A 180 -3.86 -0.39 -17.28
N PHE A 181 -4.70 0.32 -18.03
CA PHE A 181 -5.34 1.54 -17.55
C PHE A 181 -6.30 1.29 -16.39
N VAL A 182 -7.04 0.18 -16.41
CA VAL A 182 -7.95 -0.18 -15.31
C VAL A 182 -7.18 -0.51 -14.04
N LYS A 183 -6.13 -1.32 -14.12
CA LYS A 183 -5.27 -1.62 -12.95
C LYS A 183 -4.60 -0.35 -12.44
N HIS A 184 -4.05 0.45 -13.34
CA HIS A 184 -3.40 1.70 -13.01
C HIS A 184 -4.36 2.65 -12.29
N PHE A 185 -5.59 2.83 -12.80
CA PHE A 185 -6.63 3.64 -12.17
C PHE A 185 -6.92 3.21 -10.72
N ILE A 186 -7.03 1.90 -10.47
CA ILE A 186 -7.23 1.37 -9.11
C ILE A 186 -6.04 1.72 -8.21
N GLU A 187 -4.82 1.51 -8.68
CA GLU A 187 -3.60 1.83 -7.93
C GLU A 187 -3.49 3.33 -7.61
N GLN A 188 -3.85 4.21 -8.54
CA GLN A 188 -3.83 5.66 -8.37
C GLN A 188 -4.89 6.19 -7.39
N ASN A 189 -5.91 5.39 -7.07
CA ASN A 189 -7.01 5.78 -6.17
C ASN A 189 -7.09 4.88 -4.91
N SER A 190 -5.95 4.26 -4.55
CA SER A 190 -5.83 3.27 -3.46
C SER A 190 -5.79 3.84 -2.04
N LEU A 191 -5.73 5.17 -1.87
CA LEU A 191 -5.64 5.82 -0.57
C LEU A 191 -6.87 6.70 -0.31
N LYS A 192 -7.43 6.62 0.91
CA LYS A 192 -8.49 7.53 1.37
C LYS A 192 -7.98 8.95 1.53
N ILE A 193 -8.91 9.90 1.54
CA ILE A 193 -8.62 11.24 2.05
C ILE A 193 -8.19 11.17 3.52
N PHE A 194 -6.98 11.66 3.79
CA PHE A 194 -6.28 11.59 5.07
C PHE A 194 -6.03 10.16 5.58
N ASP A 195 -5.71 9.25 4.67
CA ASP A 195 -5.27 7.91 5.05
C ASP A 195 -3.87 7.89 5.66
N TYR A 196 -3.56 6.76 6.29
CA TYR A 196 -2.19 6.36 6.60
C TYR A 196 -1.41 6.08 5.33
N TRP A 197 -0.09 6.21 5.40
CA TRP A 197 0.76 6.07 4.23
C TRP A 197 2.16 5.58 4.57
N THR A 198 2.84 5.06 3.55
CA THR A 198 4.24 4.67 3.57
C THR A 198 4.93 5.23 2.34
N PHE A 199 6.27 5.29 2.31
CA PHE A 199 6.98 5.66 1.07
C PHE A 199 6.59 4.76 -0.10
N LYS A 200 6.44 3.45 0.16
CA LYS A 200 6.00 2.49 -0.86
C LYS A 200 4.63 2.87 -1.42
N SER A 201 3.66 3.22 -0.58
CA SER A 201 2.30 3.53 -1.02
C SER A 201 2.19 4.87 -1.77
N ILE A 202 3.07 5.83 -1.50
CA ILE A 202 3.06 7.11 -2.20
C ILE A 202 3.90 7.10 -3.48
N GLN A 203 4.99 6.33 -3.53
CA GLN A 203 5.90 6.27 -4.71
C GLN A 203 5.24 5.67 -5.96
N THR A 204 4.17 4.90 -5.78
CA THR A 204 3.40 4.32 -6.89
C THR A 204 2.38 5.29 -7.49
N LEU A 205 2.19 6.46 -6.87
CA LEU A 205 1.22 7.45 -7.30
C LEU A 205 1.85 8.41 -8.31
N ASP A 206 1.08 8.85 -9.29
CA ASP A 206 1.45 9.91 -10.24
C ASP A 206 0.99 11.29 -9.79
N LYS A 207 0.10 11.33 -8.80
CA LYS A 207 -0.36 12.58 -8.17
C LYS A 207 0.64 13.07 -7.14
N ARG A 208 0.73 14.39 -7.01
CA ARG A 208 1.43 15.03 -5.89
C ARG A 208 0.75 14.67 -4.58
N VAL A 209 1.51 14.68 -3.50
CA VAL A 209 1.04 14.31 -2.17
C VAL A 209 0.96 15.55 -1.29
N ALA A 210 -0.13 15.68 -0.55
CA ALA A 210 -0.34 16.74 0.44
C ALA A 210 -0.60 16.11 1.82
N ILE A 211 0.38 16.20 2.72
CA ILE A 211 0.32 15.59 4.05
C ILE A 211 -0.08 16.67 5.06
N LEU A 212 -1.22 16.49 5.71
CA LEU A 212 -1.67 17.39 6.77
C LEU A 212 -1.02 16.99 8.10
N LEU A 213 -0.11 17.82 8.56
CA LEU A 213 0.44 17.78 9.90
C LEU A 213 -0.44 18.58 10.84
N THR A 214 -0.97 17.94 11.87
CA THR A 214 -1.80 18.59 12.89
C THR A 214 -1.60 17.92 14.25
N SER A 215 -1.81 18.70 15.32
CA SER A 215 -1.96 18.23 16.70
C SER A 215 -3.42 17.95 17.08
N ASP A 216 -4.38 18.36 16.25
CA ASP A 216 -5.81 18.21 16.49
C ASP A 216 -6.45 17.35 15.38
N PRO A 217 -6.87 16.11 15.66
CA PRO A 217 -7.50 15.23 14.68
C PRO A 217 -8.75 15.82 14.02
N ARG A 218 -9.43 16.79 14.65
CA ARG A 218 -10.59 17.48 14.07
C ARG A 218 -10.23 18.29 12.82
N ASP A 219 -8.95 18.62 12.63
CA ASP A 219 -8.50 19.30 11.43
C ASP A 219 -8.71 18.45 10.18
N TYR A 220 -8.70 17.11 10.25
CA TYR A 220 -8.97 16.28 9.07
C TYR A 220 -10.37 16.54 8.51
N GLU A 221 -11.39 16.62 9.36
CA GLU A 221 -12.76 16.95 8.91
C GLU A 221 -12.87 18.41 8.46
N LYS A 222 -12.20 19.33 9.16
CA LYS A 222 -12.14 20.75 8.77
C LYS A 222 -11.55 20.94 7.37
N TYR A 223 -10.52 20.17 7.00
CA TYR A 223 -9.83 20.27 5.71
C TYR A 223 -10.34 19.28 4.65
N ARG A 224 -11.26 18.37 4.98
CA ARG A 224 -11.83 17.39 4.04
C ARG A 224 -12.51 18.04 2.81
N PRO A 225 -13.33 19.10 2.94
CA PRO A 225 -13.91 19.78 1.76
C PRO A 225 -12.84 20.37 0.82
N PHE A 226 -11.73 20.86 1.39
CA PHE A 226 -10.59 21.32 0.59
C PHE A 226 -9.91 20.15 -0.12
N ALA A 227 -9.68 19.05 0.59
CA ALA A 227 -9.10 17.85 0.01
C ALA A 227 -9.95 17.28 -1.15
N HIS A 228 -11.28 17.31 -1.02
CA HIS A 228 -12.21 16.93 -2.10
C HIS A 228 -12.05 17.81 -3.33
N LYS A 229 -12.05 19.13 -3.15
CA LYS A 229 -11.93 20.10 -4.24
C LYS A 229 -10.65 19.91 -5.06
N TYR A 230 -9.56 19.45 -4.44
CA TYR A 230 -8.24 19.33 -5.06
C TYR A 230 -7.77 17.89 -5.30
N TYR A 231 -8.63 16.89 -5.15
CA TYR A 231 -8.24 15.47 -5.24
C TYR A 231 -7.61 15.05 -6.57
N ASN A 232 -8.00 15.69 -7.67
CA ASN A 232 -7.42 15.41 -8.99
C ASN A 232 -5.98 15.91 -9.11
N LYS A 233 -5.57 16.87 -8.28
CA LYS A 233 -4.21 17.43 -8.26
C LYS A 233 -3.33 16.82 -7.16
N PHE A 234 -3.93 16.47 -6.03
CA PHE A 234 -3.22 15.98 -4.84
C PHE A 234 -3.90 14.79 -4.19
N VAL A 235 -3.08 13.87 -3.68
CA VAL A 235 -3.50 12.84 -2.72
C VAL A 235 -3.26 13.37 -1.32
N PHE A 236 -4.33 13.49 -0.53
CA PHE A 236 -4.30 14.06 0.80
C PHE A 236 -4.10 12.98 1.86
N LEU A 237 -3.09 13.13 2.71
CA LEU A 237 -2.66 12.13 3.68
C LEU A 237 -2.54 12.70 5.10
N ASN A 238 -2.58 11.84 6.12
CA ASN A 238 -2.56 12.28 7.51
C ASN A 238 -1.15 12.43 8.12
N SER A 239 -1.11 13.01 9.32
CA SER A 239 0.11 13.26 10.10
C SER A 239 0.75 12.00 10.67
N ALA A 240 0.03 10.88 10.69
CA ALA A 240 0.47 9.67 11.36
C ALA A 240 1.45 8.83 10.52
N GLY A 241 1.52 9.07 9.21
CA GLY A 241 2.47 8.39 8.32
C GLY A 241 2.51 6.87 8.49
N VAL A 242 3.72 6.32 8.55
CA VAL A 242 3.98 4.91 8.84
C VAL A 242 3.57 4.65 10.28
N ARG A 243 2.56 3.78 10.48
CA ARG A 243 2.13 3.35 11.81
C ARG A 243 3.36 3.03 12.69
N HIS A 244 3.44 3.65 13.87
CA HIS A 244 4.44 3.39 14.91
C HIS A 244 5.84 4.03 14.73
N THR A 245 6.00 5.11 13.96
CA THR A 245 7.25 5.91 13.97
C THR A 245 7.09 7.25 14.69
N GLU A 246 8.08 7.66 15.49
CA GLU A 246 8.16 9.01 16.05
C GLU A 246 8.36 10.06 14.93
N ILE A 247 7.24 10.69 14.56
CA ILE A 247 7.08 12.04 14.04
C ILE A 247 7.60 12.34 12.61
N PRO A 248 6.68 12.50 11.62
CA PRO A 248 6.97 13.12 10.34
C PRO A 248 7.45 14.59 10.43
N GLN A 249 7.02 15.34 11.45
CA GLN A 249 7.39 16.75 11.68
C GLN A 249 8.92 16.98 11.80
N LYS A 250 9.66 16.04 12.41
CA LYS A 250 11.13 16.13 12.59
C LYS A 250 11.85 16.07 11.24
N TYR A 251 11.32 15.28 10.29
CA TYR A 251 11.87 15.17 8.94
C TYR A 251 11.71 16.45 8.12
N TRP A 252 10.67 17.22 8.38
CA TRP A 252 10.35 18.43 7.61
C TRP A 252 10.68 19.74 8.33
N ASN A 253 11.39 19.64 9.47
CA ASN A 253 11.75 20.77 10.33
C ASN A 253 10.52 21.64 10.71
N ILE A 254 9.43 20.98 11.10
CA ILE A 254 8.17 21.59 11.51
C ILE A 254 8.09 21.61 13.03
N SER A 255 7.93 22.79 13.63
CA SER A 255 7.72 22.93 15.07
C SER A 255 6.23 22.91 15.42
N ALA A 256 5.89 22.75 16.70
CA ALA A 256 4.49 22.83 17.15
C ALA A 256 3.85 24.18 16.79
N SER A 257 4.62 25.26 16.78
CA SER A 257 4.16 26.62 16.42
C SER A 257 3.85 26.80 14.93
N ASP A 258 4.22 25.82 14.10
CA ASP A 258 3.96 25.82 12.67
C ASP A 258 2.67 25.06 12.31
N LEU A 259 2.04 24.39 13.27
CA LEU A 259 0.86 23.56 13.04
C LEU A 259 -0.44 24.41 13.06
N PRO A 260 -1.48 23.97 12.32
CA PRO A 260 -1.44 22.90 11.33
C PRO A 260 -0.63 23.31 10.09
N ALA A 261 -0.06 22.32 9.40
CA ALA A 261 0.79 22.53 8.24
C ALA A 261 0.53 21.50 7.13
N PHE A 262 0.57 21.91 5.86
CA PHE A 262 0.64 20.97 4.74
C PHE A 262 2.07 20.79 4.28
N ILE A 263 2.48 19.53 4.11
CA ILE A 263 3.68 19.18 3.36
C ILE A 263 3.26 18.74 1.98
N ILE A 264 3.72 19.46 0.96
CA ILE A 264 3.46 19.14 -0.44
C ILE A 264 4.73 18.56 -1.03
N MET A 265 4.63 17.41 -1.65
CA MET A 265 5.74 16.78 -2.37
C MET A 265 5.24 16.12 -3.64
N ASP A 266 6.11 15.99 -4.62
CA ASP A 266 5.88 15.06 -5.71
C ASP A 266 6.22 13.65 -5.20
N SER A 267 5.36 12.68 -5.50
CA SER A 267 5.46 11.27 -5.07
C SER A 267 6.78 10.61 -5.47
N LYS A 268 7.37 11.07 -6.57
CA LYS A 268 8.64 10.58 -7.13
C LYS A 268 9.82 11.50 -6.81
N ALA A 269 9.56 12.68 -6.26
CA ALA A 269 10.58 13.67 -5.98
C ALA A 269 11.22 13.52 -4.59
N THR A 270 12.42 14.08 -4.45
CA THR A 270 13.13 14.22 -3.17
C THR A 270 12.88 15.59 -2.52
N TYR A 271 11.92 16.36 -3.02
CA TYR A 271 11.68 17.75 -2.62
C TYR A 271 10.29 17.90 -2.02
N TYR A 272 10.17 18.85 -1.08
CA TYR A 272 8.89 19.23 -0.52
C TYR A 272 8.78 20.75 -0.33
N SER A 273 7.55 21.22 -0.24
CA SER A 273 7.19 22.56 0.24
C SER A 273 6.33 22.43 1.49
N ALA A 274 6.50 23.34 2.44
CA ALA A 274 5.73 23.35 3.67
C ALA A 274 4.88 24.62 3.77
N LEU A 275 3.57 24.45 3.80
CA LEU A 275 2.62 25.51 4.11
C LEU A 275 2.36 25.48 5.62
N ARG A 276 3.03 26.37 6.35
CA ARG A 276 2.97 26.45 7.81
C ARG A 276 1.83 27.36 8.27
N ARG A 277 1.33 27.13 9.49
CA ARG A 277 0.33 27.96 10.18
C ARG A 277 -0.93 28.18 9.35
N ILE A 278 -1.41 27.11 8.73
CA ILE A 278 -2.64 27.13 7.93
C ILE A 278 -3.85 27.15 8.87
N ASN A 279 -4.14 28.31 9.45
CA ASN A 279 -5.15 28.40 10.51
C ASN A 279 -6.59 28.38 9.96
N ASN A 280 -6.79 28.68 8.66
CA ASN A 280 -8.08 28.54 7.99
C ASN A 280 -7.93 28.09 6.51
N THR A 281 -9.04 27.64 5.93
CA THR A 281 -9.15 27.17 4.54
C THR A 281 -9.08 28.30 3.50
N LYS A 282 -9.44 29.55 3.84
CA LYS A 282 -9.36 30.70 2.92
C LYS A 282 -7.92 31.05 2.53
N LYS A 283 -6.95 30.86 3.43
CA LYS A 283 -5.52 31.01 3.12
C LYS A 283 -5.02 29.93 2.16
N MET A 284 -5.67 28.76 2.09
CA MET A 284 -5.27 27.69 1.18
C MET A 284 -5.48 28.05 -0.29
N ALA A 285 -6.51 28.86 -0.60
CA ALA A 285 -6.74 29.35 -1.95
C ALA A 285 -5.63 30.27 -2.47
N HIS A 286 -5.00 31.05 -1.57
CA HIS A 286 -3.81 31.83 -1.90
C HIS A 286 -2.62 30.93 -2.29
N TYR A 287 -2.52 29.74 -1.69
CA TYR A 287 -1.47 28.77 -2.01
C TYR A 287 -1.75 27.96 -3.28
N GLU A 288 -2.97 27.97 -3.84
CA GLU A 288 -3.29 27.30 -5.10
C GLU A 288 -2.43 27.81 -6.27
N GLY A 289 -2.16 29.12 -6.32
CA GLY A 289 -1.27 29.71 -7.33
C GLY A 289 0.21 29.33 -7.15
N LEU A 290 0.61 28.84 -5.97
CA LEU A 290 1.93 28.27 -5.70
C LEU A 290 1.98 26.76 -5.98
N LEU A 291 0.83 26.09 -5.86
CA LEU A 291 0.64 24.68 -6.20
C LEU A 291 0.54 24.45 -7.71
N ASP A 292 0.05 25.41 -8.49
CA ASP A 292 -0.06 25.27 -9.96
C ASP A 292 1.22 25.67 -10.71
N ARG A 293 2.16 26.36 -10.05
CA ARG A 293 3.49 26.57 -10.61
C ARG A 293 4.33 25.36 -10.27
N ASP A 294 4.97 24.73 -11.25
CA ASP A 294 6.03 23.70 -11.07
C ASP A 294 7.25 24.20 -10.27
N VAL A 295 7.17 25.39 -9.68
CA VAL A 295 8.18 26.00 -8.84
C VAL A 295 7.85 25.67 -7.39
N LEU A 296 8.05 24.41 -7.00
CA LEU A 296 8.23 24.10 -5.58
C LEU A 296 9.40 24.95 -5.08
N VAL A 297 9.16 25.78 -4.05
CA VAL A 297 10.23 26.54 -3.40
C VAL A 297 11.23 25.51 -2.88
N LYS A 298 12.42 25.47 -3.50
CA LYS A 298 13.47 24.47 -3.27
C LYS A 298 14.05 24.60 -1.86
N ASN A 299 13.31 24.12 -0.85
CA ASN A 299 13.90 23.82 0.45
C ASN A 299 14.42 22.38 0.37
N TYR A 300 15.74 22.27 0.29
CA TYR A 300 16.44 21.02 0.10
C TYR A 300 16.40 20.18 1.37
N PHE A 301 15.85 18.97 1.28
CA PHE A 301 16.09 17.92 2.27
C PHE A 301 16.09 16.59 1.54
N LYS A 302 17.26 15.94 1.49
CA LYS A 302 17.38 14.58 0.96
C LYS A 302 16.76 13.64 1.98
N ILE A 303 15.58 13.09 1.66
CA ILE A 303 14.93 12.06 2.47
C ILE A 303 15.81 10.80 2.44
N ASP A 304 16.49 10.44 3.54
CA ASP A 304 17.18 9.14 3.64
C ASP A 304 16.13 8.05 3.87
N GLN A 305 15.85 7.27 2.82
CA GLN A 305 14.88 6.17 2.85
C GLN A 305 15.22 5.09 3.91
N ARG A 306 16.48 5.00 4.37
CA ARG A 306 16.90 4.03 5.40
C ARG A 306 16.38 4.36 6.80
N GLU A 307 16.14 5.63 7.11
CA GLU A 307 15.58 6.04 8.41
C GLU A 307 14.14 5.53 8.60
N PHE A 308 13.38 5.39 7.53
CA PHE A 308 11.98 4.94 7.56
C PHE A 308 11.81 3.42 7.51
N ASN A 309 12.82 2.69 7.03
CA ASN A 309 12.86 1.22 7.07
C ASN A 309 13.37 0.67 8.42
N LYS A 310 13.72 1.55 9.37
CA LYS A 310 14.00 1.13 10.74
C LYS A 310 12.71 0.54 11.31
N ARG A 311 12.73 -0.77 11.56
CA ARG A 311 11.61 -1.48 12.19
C ARG A 311 11.21 -0.71 13.46
N PRO A 312 9.90 -0.49 13.72
CA PRO A 312 9.49 0.02 15.01
C PRO A 312 10.10 -0.88 16.08
N ILE A 313 10.68 -0.28 17.12
CA ILE A 313 11.04 -1.02 18.32
C ILE A 313 9.75 -1.72 18.74
N SER A 314 9.73 -3.06 18.71
CA SER A 314 8.50 -3.80 18.95
C SER A 314 7.91 -3.36 20.28
N ILE A 315 6.58 -3.23 20.36
CA ILE A 315 5.88 -2.96 21.63
C ILE A 315 6.30 -3.97 22.71
N ILE A 316 6.66 -5.20 22.29
CA ILE A 316 7.27 -6.23 23.13
C ILE A 316 8.60 -5.75 23.74
N LYS A 317 9.50 -5.15 22.97
CA LYS A 317 10.76 -4.59 23.48
C LYS A 317 10.54 -3.41 24.43
N ILE A 318 9.58 -2.53 24.15
CA ILE A 318 9.24 -1.41 25.06
C ILE A 318 8.63 -1.94 26.36
N ASN A 319 7.71 -2.91 26.30
CA ASN A 319 7.13 -3.55 27.47
C ASN A 319 8.18 -4.30 28.29
N ILE A 320 9.12 -5.01 27.64
CA ILE A 320 10.23 -5.68 28.34
C ILE A 320 11.13 -4.66 29.05
N ILE A 321 11.46 -3.54 28.40
CA ILE A 321 12.28 -2.49 29.03
C ILE A 321 11.53 -1.86 30.21
N LEU A 322 10.24 -1.55 30.08
CA LEU A 322 9.43 -1.02 31.19
C LEU A 322 9.31 -2.02 32.35
N ILE A 323 9.13 -3.31 32.06
CA ILE A 323 9.11 -4.38 33.07
C ILE A 323 10.46 -4.47 33.78
N LEU A 324 11.57 -4.45 33.04
CA LEU A 324 12.91 -4.49 33.62
C LEU A 324 13.20 -3.27 34.51
N VAL A 325 12.78 -2.07 34.07
CA VAL A 325 12.90 -0.83 34.88
C VAL A 325 12.07 -0.94 36.16
N ALA A 326 10.84 -1.46 36.09
CA ALA A 326 10.00 -1.67 37.25
C ALA A 326 10.58 -2.70 38.24
N ILE A 327 11.16 -3.79 37.72
CA ILE A 327 11.84 -4.81 38.55
C ILE A 327 13.05 -4.21 39.26
N VAL A 328 13.90 -3.46 38.55
CA VAL A 328 15.07 -2.81 39.15
C VAL A 328 14.66 -1.78 40.21
N ALA A 329 13.61 -0.99 39.95
CA ALA A 329 13.07 -0.06 40.93
C ALA A 329 12.53 -0.79 42.18
N ALA A 330 11.83 -1.92 42.01
CA ALA A 330 11.34 -2.73 43.12
C ALA A 330 12.49 -3.32 43.95
N ILE A 331 13.55 -3.82 43.31
CA ILE A 331 14.75 -4.34 44.00
C ILE A 331 15.43 -3.23 44.81
N LEU A 332 15.61 -2.05 44.22
CA LEU A 332 16.19 -0.89 44.92
C LEU A 332 15.33 -0.45 46.12
N ILE A 333 14.00 -0.46 45.98
CA ILE A 333 13.09 -0.16 47.10
C ILE A 333 13.23 -1.20 48.21
N ILE A 334 13.35 -2.48 47.88
CA ILE A 334 13.55 -3.57 48.85
C ILE A 334 14.92 -3.43 49.54
N GLU A 335 15.99 -3.08 48.83
CA GLU A 335 17.31 -2.84 49.43
C GLU A 335 17.32 -1.60 50.35
N ILE A 336 16.59 -0.54 50.00
CA ILE A 336 16.44 0.66 50.83
C ILE A 336 15.63 0.33 52.09
N TYR A 337 14.50 -0.38 51.96
CA TYR A 337 13.67 -0.76 53.11
C TYR A 337 14.34 -1.83 53.99
N GLY A 338 15.06 -2.78 53.39
CA GLY A 338 15.82 -3.81 54.12
C GLY A 338 17.02 -3.26 54.90
N ARG A 339 17.52 -2.07 54.55
CA ARG A 339 18.51 -1.34 55.36
C ARG A 339 17.91 -0.56 56.53
N CYS A 340 16.62 -0.27 56.52
CA CYS A 340 15.95 0.47 57.59
C CYS A 340 15.52 -0.42 58.77
N ASP A 341 15.47 -1.75 58.61
CA ASP A 341 14.98 -2.67 59.66
C ASP A 341 16.08 -3.17 60.61
N ASN A 342 17.35 -2.79 60.39
CA ASN A 342 18.50 -3.23 61.20
C ASN A 342 19.01 -2.18 62.20
N SER A 343 18.22 -1.16 62.55
CA SER A 343 18.53 -0.24 63.64
C SER A 343 17.62 -0.47 64.85
N GLU A 344 17.86 -1.53 65.62
CA GLU A 344 17.37 -1.64 67.00
C GLU A 344 18.08 -0.62 67.92
N PRO A 345 17.37 0.02 68.87
CA PRO A 345 17.96 0.98 69.80
C PRO A 345 18.72 0.28 70.92
N LYS A 346 19.97 0.71 71.17
CA LYS A 346 20.78 0.28 72.33
C LYS A 346 20.08 0.65 73.64
N LYS A 347 19.82 -0.36 74.48
CA LYS A 347 19.41 -0.20 75.89
C LYS A 347 20.50 0.57 76.67
N HIS A 348 20.17 1.76 77.17
CA HIS A 348 20.95 2.41 78.22
C HIS A 348 20.48 1.90 79.59
N GLN A 349 21.39 1.21 80.29
CA GLN A 349 21.30 1.06 81.75
C GLN A 349 21.59 2.40 82.40
N HIS A 350 20.69 2.87 83.27
CA HIS A 350 21.04 3.86 84.29
C HIS A 350 20.96 3.19 85.66
N LYS A 351 22.13 3.12 86.31
CA LYS A 351 22.26 3.15 87.76
C LYS A 351 21.81 4.54 88.23
N GLU A 352 20.86 4.61 89.15
CA GLU A 352 21.07 4.96 90.57
C GLU A 352 19.78 4.66 91.36
#